data_AF-F5RIT0-F1
#
_entry.id   AF-F5RIT0-F1
#
_cell.length_a   1.000
_cell.length_b   1.000
_cell.length_c   1.000
_cell.angle_alpha   90.00
_cell.angle_beta   90.00
_cell.angle_gamma   90.00
#
_symmetry.space_group_name_H-M   'P 1'
#
loop_
_entity.id
_entity.type
_entity.pdbx_description
1 polymer ?
#
loop_
_entity_poly.entity_id
_entity_poly.type
_entity_poly.pdbx_seq_one_letter_code
_entity_poly.pdbx_strand_id
1 'polypeptide(L)'
;MDTEKKRSIEIDVMMEMIDIYCRGQGHANRTDLQDDTPALCPDCRRLLDYARKRIIRCPRMAVKSFCSACPVHCYTTDMREQIRIVMRYSGPRMLLHRPLMTLQHIWIDLAARRREKKLAKRSQHNQNKGYLS
;
A
#
# COMPACT_ATOMS: atom_id res chain seq x y z
N MET A 1 16.00 -5.31 -7.75
CA MET A 1 14.73 -6.05 -7.58
C MET A 1 13.89 -5.78 -8.82
N ASP A 2 13.49 -6.82 -9.53
CA ASP A 2 12.66 -6.70 -10.73
C ASP A 2 11.34 -5.98 -10.41
N THR A 3 10.94 -5.05 -11.28
CA THR A 3 9.66 -4.34 -11.18
C THR A 3 8.47 -5.28 -11.15
N GLU A 4 8.50 -6.39 -11.87
CA GLU A 4 7.39 -7.34 -11.90
C GLU A 4 7.27 -8.09 -10.57
N LYS A 5 8.40 -8.55 -10.04
CA LYS A 5 8.46 -9.17 -8.71
C LYS A 5 7.94 -8.21 -7.62
N LYS A 6 8.18 -6.91 -7.77
CA LYS A 6 7.65 -5.90 -6.85
C LYS A 6 6.13 -5.75 -6.95
N ARG A 7 5.58 -5.81 -8.17
CA ARG A 7 4.12 -5.78 -8.36
C ARG A 7 3.45 -6.96 -7.67
N SER A 8 3.98 -8.17 -7.88
CA SER A 8 3.43 -9.38 -7.25
C SER A 8 3.43 -9.26 -5.72
N ILE A 9 4.56 -8.87 -5.12
CA ILE A 9 4.64 -8.68 -3.66
C ILE A 9 3.65 -7.62 -3.16
N GLU A 10 3.51 -6.48 -3.85
CA GLU A 10 2.53 -5.46 -3.45
C GLU A 10 1.08 -5.98 -3.54
N ILE A 11 0.76 -6.81 -4.55
CA ILE A 11 -0.56 -7.43 -4.71
C ILE A 11 -0.82 -8.44 -3.59
N ASP A 12 0.15 -9.31 -3.30
CA ASP A 12 0.02 -10.36 -2.28
C ASP A 12 -0.19 -9.75 -0.89
N VAL A 13 0.61 -8.73 -0.55
CA VAL A 13 0.43 -7.97 0.71
C VAL A 13 -0.95 -7.32 0.77
N MET A 14 -1.40 -6.68 -0.32
CA MET A 14 -2.74 -6.08 -0.37
C MET A 14 -3.85 -7.12 -0.18
N MET A 15 -3.70 -8.29 -0.78
CA MET A 15 -4.64 -9.41 -0.66
C MET A 15 -4.73 -9.91 0.78
N GLU A 16 -3.58 -10.15 1.42
CA GLU A 16 -3.53 -10.61 2.82
C GLU A 16 -4.11 -9.56 3.78
N MET A 17 -3.80 -8.28 3.57
CA MET A 17 -4.37 -7.20 4.38
C MET A 17 -5.89 -7.11 4.23
N ILE A 18 -6.43 -7.25 3.02
CA ILE A 18 -7.88 -7.20 2.76
C ILE A 18 -8.58 -8.43 3.35
N ASP A 19 -7.96 -9.62 3.29
CA ASP A 19 -8.52 -10.83 3.90
C ASP A 19 -8.60 -10.73 5.43
N ILE A 20 -7.53 -10.25 6.09
CA ILE A 20 -7.53 -9.98 7.53
C ILE A 20 -8.63 -8.99 7.90
N TYR A 21 -8.80 -7.93 7.12
CA TYR A 21 -9.84 -6.93 7.36
C TYR A 21 -11.23 -7.53 7.20
N CYS A 22 -11.49 -8.24 6.10
CA CYS A 22 -12.79 -8.84 5.80
C CYS A 22 -13.21 -9.85 6.89
N ARG A 23 -12.26 -10.69 7.35
CA ARG A 23 -12.47 -11.62 8.46
C ARG A 23 -12.74 -10.89 9.76
N GLY A 24 -11.91 -9.91 10.07
CA GLY A 24 -11.93 -9.19 11.34
C GLY A 24 -13.13 -8.28 11.55
N GLN A 25 -13.79 -7.83 10.47
CA GLN A 25 -15.04 -7.06 10.53
C GLN A 25 -16.29 -7.95 10.56
N GLY A 26 -16.15 -9.27 10.44
CA GLY A 26 -17.30 -10.18 10.44
C GLY A 26 -18.24 -9.98 9.25
N HIS A 27 -17.71 -9.56 8.09
CA HIS A 27 -18.54 -9.36 6.90
C HIS A 27 -19.24 -10.67 6.48
N ALA A 28 -20.55 -10.60 6.29
CA ALA A 28 -21.35 -11.70 5.76
C ALA A 28 -21.09 -11.93 4.26
N ASN A 29 -21.60 -13.05 3.71
CA ASN A 29 -21.53 -13.40 2.30
C ASN A 29 -20.10 -13.47 1.72
N ARG A 30 -19.16 -13.98 2.52
CA ARG A 30 -17.82 -14.32 2.01
C ARG A 30 -17.97 -15.50 1.06
N THR A 31 -17.50 -15.34 -0.18
CA THR A 31 -17.55 -16.41 -1.18
C THR A 31 -16.60 -17.55 -0.80
N ASP A 32 -16.81 -18.73 -1.36
CA ASP A 32 -15.85 -19.83 -1.24
C ASP A 32 -14.49 -19.45 -1.87
N LEU A 33 -13.43 -20.13 -1.42
CA LEU A 33 -12.09 -20.02 -2.00
C LEU A 33 -12.15 -20.38 -3.50
N GLN A 34 -11.74 -19.47 -4.36
CA GLN A 34 -11.57 -19.70 -5.80
C GLN A 34 -10.13 -19.41 -6.18
N ASP A 35 -9.43 -20.39 -6.77
CA ASP A 35 -8.14 -20.22 -7.47
C ASP A 35 -7.16 -19.28 -6.75
N ASP A 36 -6.70 -19.70 -5.58
CA ASP A 36 -5.79 -18.98 -4.68
C ASP A 36 -6.26 -17.60 -4.17
N THR A 37 -7.46 -17.15 -4.51
CA THR A 37 -8.02 -15.91 -3.96
C THR A 37 -8.80 -16.15 -2.67
N PRO A 38 -8.66 -15.26 -1.65
CA PRO A 38 -9.26 -15.48 -0.35
C PRO A 38 -10.79 -15.37 -0.45
N ALA A 39 -11.48 -16.07 0.44
CA ALA A 39 -12.91 -15.89 0.68
C ALA A 39 -13.19 -14.44 1.13
N LEU A 40 -13.67 -13.59 0.23
CA LEU A 40 -13.95 -12.17 0.50
C LEU A 40 -15.43 -11.87 0.29
N CYS A 41 -15.96 -10.89 1.02
CA CYS A 41 -17.27 -10.35 0.68
C CYS A 41 -17.18 -9.54 -0.64
N PRO A 42 -18.32 -9.27 -1.32
CA PRO A 42 -18.33 -8.55 -2.60
C PRO A 42 -17.60 -7.19 -2.56
N ASP A 43 -17.69 -6.46 -1.44
CA ASP A 43 -17.06 -5.15 -1.28
C ASP A 43 -15.54 -5.26 -1.18
N CYS A 44 -15.06 -6.17 -0.34
CA CYS A 44 -13.62 -6.44 -0.20
C CYS A 44 -13.03 -6.99 -1.50
N ARG A 45 -13.80 -7.78 -2.27
CA ARG A 45 -13.37 -8.24 -3.60
C ARG A 45 -13.24 -7.09 -4.58
N ARG A 46 -14.24 -6.20 -4.66
CA ARG A 46 -14.18 -4.99 -5.51
C ARG A 46 -12.97 -4.12 -5.17
N LEU A 47 -12.69 -3.95 -3.87
CA LEU A 47 -11.53 -3.19 -3.39
C LEU A 47 -10.20 -3.82 -3.82
N LEU A 48 -10.07 -5.14 -3.69
CA LEU A 48 -8.88 -5.89 -4.11
C LEU A 48 -8.66 -5.80 -5.62
N ASP A 49 -9.69 -6.03 -6.43
CA ASP A 49 -9.61 -5.96 -7.88
C ASP A 49 -9.24 -4.55 -8.36
N TYR A 50 -9.79 -3.53 -7.71
CA TYR A 50 -9.42 -2.14 -7.95
C TYR A 50 -7.94 -1.89 -7.65
N ALA A 51 -7.47 -2.30 -6.47
CA ALA A 51 -6.08 -2.13 -6.06
C ALA A 51 -5.11 -2.86 -7.00
N ARG A 52 -5.42 -4.12 -7.36
CA ARG A 52 -4.63 -4.94 -8.28
C ARG A 52 -4.46 -4.26 -9.65
N LYS A 53 -5.55 -3.77 -10.24
CA LYS A 53 -5.51 -3.04 -11.52
C LYS A 53 -4.60 -1.82 -11.46
N ARG A 54 -4.60 -1.09 -10.33
CA ARG A 54 -3.75 0.09 -10.14
C ARG A 54 -2.27 -0.26 -9.96
N ILE A 55 -1.96 -1.36 -9.26
CA ILE A 55 -0.58 -1.81 -9.04
C ILE A 55 0.05 -2.28 -10.37
N ILE A 56 -0.67 -3.10 -11.14
CA ILE A 56 -0.20 -3.61 -12.45
C ILE A 56 0.13 -2.46 -13.40
N ARG A 57 -0.77 -1.47 -13.50
CA ARG A 57 -0.62 -0.33 -14.42
C ARG A 57 0.27 0.80 -13.89
N CYS A 58 0.94 0.62 -12.75
CA CYS A 58 1.72 1.70 -12.17
C CYS A 58 3.01 1.97 -12.97
N PRO A 59 3.17 3.17 -13.58
CA PRO A 59 4.35 3.49 -14.38
C PRO A 59 5.59 3.76 -13.50
N ARG A 60 5.39 4.00 -12.21
CA ARG A 60 6.45 4.38 -11.27
C ARG A 60 6.81 3.30 -10.27
N MET A 61 6.51 2.04 -10.58
CA MET A 61 6.74 0.92 -9.67
C MET A 61 8.22 0.80 -9.26
N ALA A 62 9.14 1.05 -10.19
CA ALA A 62 10.58 1.00 -9.93
C ALA A 62 11.05 2.02 -8.87
N VAL A 63 10.50 3.24 -8.93
CA VAL A 63 10.99 4.39 -8.15
C VAL A 63 10.19 4.66 -6.89
N LYS A 64 8.89 4.32 -6.84
CA LYS A 64 8.05 4.58 -5.66
C LYS A 64 8.35 3.57 -4.55
N SER A 65 8.39 4.00 -3.30
CA SER A 65 8.41 3.09 -2.15
C SER A 65 7.02 2.53 -1.86
N PHE A 66 6.00 3.39 -1.77
CA PHE A 66 4.62 3.04 -1.45
C PHE A 66 3.60 3.84 -2.27
N CYS A 67 2.39 3.30 -2.38
CA CYS A 67 1.26 4.00 -3.01
C CYS A 67 0.82 5.24 -2.22
N SER A 68 0.98 5.25 -0.88
CA SER A 68 0.65 6.37 0.00
C SER A 68 1.57 7.58 -0.18
N ALA A 69 2.84 7.35 -0.54
CA ALA A 69 3.86 8.36 -0.78
C ALA A 69 3.96 8.76 -2.27
N CYS A 70 3.11 8.19 -3.12
CA CYS A 70 3.10 8.46 -4.56
C CYS A 70 2.60 9.90 -4.81
N PRO A 71 3.38 10.79 -5.45
CA PRO A 71 2.94 12.16 -5.70
C PRO A 71 1.85 12.27 -6.77
N VAL A 72 1.47 11.15 -7.41
CA VAL A 72 0.36 11.08 -8.37
C VAL A 72 -0.81 10.40 -7.68
N HIS A 73 -1.96 11.07 -7.69
CA HIS A 73 -3.19 10.55 -7.14
C HIS A 73 -3.87 9.62 -8.15
N CYS A 74 -3.53 8.33 -8.10
CA CYS A 74 -4.14 7.31 -8.97
C CYS A 74 -5.36 6.60 -8.37
N TYR A 75 -5.58 6.74 -7.06
CA TYR A 75 -6.77 6.24 -6.36
C TYR A 75 -7.83 7.35 -6.31
N THR A 76 -9.10 6.99 -6.52
CA THR A 76 -10.23 7.86 -6.17
C THR A 76 -10.24 8.10 -4.66
N THR A 77 -10.85 9.19 -4.22
CA THR A 77 -10.96 9.58 -2.81
C THR A 77 -11.53 8.44 -1.96
N ASP A 78 -12.63 7.86 -2.41
CA ASP A 78 -13.39 6.87 -1.66
C ASP A 78 -12.60 5.55 -1.53
N MET A 79 -12.00 5.08 -2.63
CA MET A 79 -11.17 3.87 -2.62
C MET A 79 -9.90 4.07 -1.80
N ARG A 80 -9.33 5.28 -1.79
CA ARG A 80 -8.16 5.60 -0.96
C ARG A 80 -8.51 5.53 0.52
N GLU A 81 -9.68 6.03 0.92
CA GLU A 81 -10.13 5.97 2.30
C GLU A 81 -10.36 4.53 2.75
N GLN A 82 -11.03 3.73 1.93
CA GLN A 82 -11.22 2.29 2.20
C GLN A 82 -9.89 1.56 2.38
N ILE A 83 -8.92 1.77 1.48
CA ILE A 83 -7.58 1.19 1.60
C ILE A 83 -6.85 1.67 2.87
N ARG A 84 -7.04 2.92 3.29
CA ARG A 84 -6.46 3.41 4.55
C ARG A 84 -7.07 2.72 5.76
N ILE A 85 -8.38 2.48 5.76
CA ILE A 85 -9.06 1.75 6.83
C ILE A 85 -8.51 0.32 6.92
N VAL A 86 -8.41 -0.37 5.76
CA VAL A 86 -7.79 -1.70 5.67
C VAL A 86 -6.35 -1.67 6.19
N MET A 87 -5.53 -0.72 5.72
CA MET A 87 -4.14 -0.61 6.17
C MET A 87 -4.01 -0.38 7.68
N ARG A 88 -4.84 0.49 8.25
CA ARG A 88 -4.85 0.80 9.69
C ARG A 88 -5.29 -0.41 10.53
N TYR A 89 -6.27 -1.16 10.05
CA TYR A 89 -6.77 -2.34 10.76
C TYR A 89 -5.81 -3.53 10.65
N SER A 90 -5.37 -3.83 9.44
CA SER A 90 -4.63 -5.04 9.11
C SER A 90 -3.13 -4.89 9.36
N GLY A 91 -2.56 -3.68 9.29
CA GLY A 91 -1.14 -3.43 9.50
C GLY A 91 -0.58 -4.01 10.81
N PRO A 92 -1.17 -3.69 11.98
CA PRO A 92 -0.75 -4.27 13.27
C PRO A 92 -0.98 -5.79 13.35
N ARG A 93 -2.02 -6.29 12.69
CA ARG A 93 -2.41 -7.71 12.72
C ARG A 93 -1.57 -8.57 11.77
N MET A 94 -1.05 -8.00 10.70
CA MET A 94 -0.14 -8.66 9.77
C MET A 94 1.19 -9.03 10.44
N LEU A 95 1.60 -8.30 11.50
CA LEU A 95 2.76 -8.66 12.32
C LEU A 95 2.60 -10.03 13.00
N LEU A 96 1.36 -10.43 13.33
CA LEU A 96 1.06 -11.71 13.96
C LEU A 96 1.07 -12.88 12.95
N HIS A 97 0.75 -12.61 11.69
CA HIS A 97 0.72 -13.63 10.62
C HIS A 97 2.04 -13.76 9.86
N ARG A 98 2.69 -12.63 9.55
CA ARG A 98 3.91 -12.53 8.73
C ARG A 98 4.90 -11.53 9.34
N PRO A 99 5.54 -11.87 10.46
CA PRO A 99 6.38 -10.92 11.20
C PRO A 99 7.56 -10.39 10.38
N LEU A 100 8.27 -11.26 9.66
CA LEU A 100 9.47 -10.88 8.89
C LEU A 100 9.16 -9.92 7.74
N MET A 101 8.10 -10.21 6.97
CA MET A 101 7.63 -9.35 5.86
C MET A 101 7.17 -7.99 6.38
N THR A 102 6.43 -7.98 7.49
CA THR A 102 5.92 -6.74 8.10
C THR A 102 7.06 -5.85 8.60
N LEU A 103 8.07 -6.42 9.27
CA LEU A 103 9.23 -5.68 9.76
C LEU A 103 10.05 -5.08 8.60
N GLN A 104 10.28 -5.85 7.53
CA GLN A 104 10.94 -5.35 6.33
C GLN A 104 10.14 -4.19 5.70
N HIS A 105 8.82 -4.32 5.61
CA HIS A 105 7.94 -3.30 5.05
C HIS A 105 7.94 -2.02 5.88
N ILE A 106 7.84 -2.12 7.20
CA ILE A 106 7.91 -1.00 8.14
C ILE A 106 9.27 -0.29 8.03
N TRP A 107 10.37 -1.05 7.94
CA TRP A 107 11.70 -0.45 7.79
C TRP A 107 11.83 0.33 6.48
N ILE A 108 11.31 -0.22 5.38
CA ILE A 108 11.28 0.47 4.08
C ILE A 108 10.42 1.74 4.16
N ASP A 109 9.29 1.71 4.87
CA ASP A 109 8.41 2.89 5.10
C ASP A 109 9.13 3.98 5.90
N LEU A 110 9.72 3.62 7.03
CA LEU A 110 10.49 4.55 7.86
C LEU A 110 11.69 5.15 7.11
N ALA A 111 12.40 4.34 6.31
CA ALA A 111 13.52 4.80 5.51
C ALA A 111 13.07 5.73 4.37
N ALA A 112 11.94 5.45 3.71
CA ALA A 112 11.37 6.29 2.66
C ALA A 112 10.92 7.65 3.20
N ARG A 113 10.16 7.67 4.31
CA ARG A 113 9.73 8.91 4.97
C ARG A 113 10.90 9.78 5.42
N ARG A 114 12.01 9.17 5.89
CA ARG A 114 13.24 9.90 6.23
C ARG A 114 13.90 10.54 5.01
N ARG A 115 13.94 9.84 3.87
CA ARG A 115 14.48 10.38 2.59
C ARG A 115 13.63 11.55 2.08
N GLU A 116 12.32 11.43 2.14
CA GLU A 116 11.38 12.50 1.76
C GLU A 116 11.55 13.75 2.64
N LYS A 117 11.63 13.58 3.97
CA LYS A 117 11.91 14.70 4.90
C LYS A 117 13.25 15.39 4.59
N LYS A 118 14.29 14.63 4.22
CA LYS A 118 15.59 15.18 3.80
C LYS A 118 15.51 15.95 2.48
N LEU A 119 14.78 15.42 1.50
CA LEU A 119 14.56 16.09 0.21
C LEU A 119 13.76 17.39 0.39
N ALA A 120 12.68 17.37 1.18
CA ALA A 120 11.89 18.56 1.49
C ALA A 120 12.73 19.65 2.19
N LYS A 121 13.56 19.28 3.17
CA LYS A 121 14.49 20.22 3.84
C LYS A 121 15.54 20.79 2.88
N ARG A 122 16.07 19.99 1.97
CA ARG A 122 17.04 20.45 0.95
C ARG A 122 16.43 21.44 -0.03
N SER A 123 15.20 21.18 -0.50
CA SER A 123 14.50 22.09 -1.42
C SER A 123 14.16 23.44 -0.76
N GLN A 124 13.74 23.44 0.51
CA GLN A 124 13.54 24.69 1.28
C GLN A 124 14.84 25.48 1.50
N HIS A 125 15.95 24.80 1.81
CA HIS A 125 17.25 25.47 1.97
C HIS A 125 17.75 26.09 0.65
N ASN A 126 17.54 25.43 -0.48
CA ASN A 126 17.92 25.96 -1.80
C ASN A 126 17.04 27.13 -2.25
N GLN A 127 15.74 27.11 -1.96
CA GLN A 127 14.83 28.24 -2.21
C GLN A 127 15.20 29.47 -1.37
N ASN A 128 15.54 29.30 -0.09
CA ASN A 128 15.96 30.40 0.77
C ASN A 128 17.32 31.01 0.39
N LYS A 129 18.22 30.22 -0.24
CA LYS A 129 19.50 30.72 -0.77
C LYS A 129 19.34 31.47 -2.09
N GLY A 130 18.33 31.15 -2.91
CA GLY A 130 18.08 31.80 -4.19
C GLY A 130 17.36 33.15 -4.12
N TYR A 131 16.86 33.55 -2.94
CA TYR A 131 16.20 34.85 -2.71
C TYR A 131 17.15 35.92 -2.13
N LEU A 132 18.41 35.55 -1.87
CA LEU A 132 19.47 36.39 -1.28
C LEU A 132 20.60 36.67 -2.30
N SER A 133 20.33 36.53 -3.60
CA SER A 133 21.22 36.92 -4.70
C SER A 133 20.50 37.86 -5.65
#